data_AF-A4YFR0-F1
#
_entry.id   AF-A4YFR0-F1
#
_cell.length_a   1.000
_cell.length_b   1.000
_cell.length_c   1.000
_cell.angle_alpha   90.00
_cell.angle_beta   90.00
_cell.angle_gamma   90.00
#
_symmetry.space_group_name_H-M   'P 1'
#
loop_
_entity.id
_entity.type
_entity.pdbx_description
1 polymer ?
#
loop_
_entity_poly.entity_id
_entity_poly.type
_entity_poly.pdbx_seq_one_letter_code
_entity_poly.pdbx_strand_id
1 'polypeptide(L)'
;MSLEDAKSRASKYGEVVGLISRVTPISHGKDNNQIRAEIPYEVYLKRKFLIGSYVGISIPVSGTLMLGRITSVERADILAISRIPALSPVEDVSAITTPLSLTIELLSEKVENEVVPPSSPVDPQSPIFVPSQEFIKEMLGLPQDGIPIGKIVEGYRILDVPVNLTEEALRHHVLVVGTTGAGKTNLLRLLITRSRIPVLGFDIQGDYVKTMAKIGGTVLVPVTRDMGKVTEFVSLFLKRSNLQDFRISQVDGQRITLTNGEKTFHVELLGFRLRETYKEIPDVSPLFSGQGAYFFKLITEHCLTEIDNWIGECEELFSEFHVHKTTEDNIRRSVIMLKETGILDIPLEKGFLGEPNYEDLVRKKAIVDLRWVMEKGISTATTTAFLIVDRLFRLIDAKYKNEGVETPYLLVFDEAHEYFPQSRRDEEKEGLERLINRILRLGRVRGMGTVLATHRPTDLNDLILTLTNTKIAMRADEDALEKIGMEEYANILQASPPGYAVMRTFSLKVQDLVFRTDKYE
;
A
#
# COMPACT_ATOMS: atom_id res chain seq x y z
N MET A 1 36.83 -5.49 -28.84
CA MET A 1 36.23 -4.14 -28.99
C MET A 1 37.12 -3.13 -28.28
N SER A 2 37.24 -1.92 -28.83
CA SER A 2 38.12 -0.88 -28.29
C SER A 2 37.43 -0.05 -27.19
N LEU A 3 38.21 0.62 -26.34
CA LEU A 3 37.69 1.59 -25.37
C LEU A 3 36.91 2.72 -26.05
N GLU A 4 37.28 3.06 -27.28
CA GLU A 4 36.62 4.08 -28.10
C GLU A 4 35.20 3.64 -28.51
N ASP A 5 35.02 2.36 -28.86
CA ASP A 5 33.69 1.78 -29.11
C ASP A 5 32.80 1.86 -27.87
N ALA A 6 33.37 1.57 -26.70
CA ALA A 6 32.64 1.63 -25.43
C ALA A 6 32.21 3.08 -25.09
N LYS A 7 33.08 4.06 -25.33
CA LYS A 7 32.75 5.49 -25.18
C LYS A 7 31.68 5.93 -26.17
N SER A 8 31.81 5.54 -27.45
CA SER A 8 30.82 5.83 -28.49
C SER A 8 29.44 5.25 -28.14
N ARG A 9 29.40 4.04 -27.58
CA ARG A 9 28.15 3.44 -27.08
C ARG A 9 27.58 4.22 -25.90
N ALA A 10 28.39 4.60 -24.91
CA ALA A 10 27.96 5.38 -23.75
C ALA A 10 27.37 6.74 -24.15
N SER A 11 28.02 7.43 -25.09
CA SER A 11 27.58 8.76 -25.58
C SER A 11 26.19 8.78 -26.21
N LYS A 12 25.65 7.63 -26.64
CA LYS A 12 24.27 7.52 -27.14
C LYS A 12 23.21 7.62 -26.05
N TYR A 13 23.59 7.31 -24.80
CA TYR A 13 22.68 7.20 -23.66
C TYR A 13 22.97 8.23 -22.57
N GLY A 14 23.99 9.05 -22.74
CA GLY A 14 24.34 10.08 -21.77
C GLY A 14 25.72 10.67 -21.99
N GLU A 15 26.16 11.49 -21.05
CA GLU A 15 27.45 12.17 -21.11
C GLU A 15 28.52 11.35 -20.38
N VAL A 16 29.60 10.98 -21.07
CA VAL A 16 30.74 10.25 -20.45
C VAL A 16 31.49 11.19 -19.51
N VAL A 17 31.60 10.80 -18.24
CA VAL A 17 32.12 11.64 -17.15
C VAL A 17 33.32 11.05 -16.44
N GLY A 18 33.63 9.78 -16.63
CA GLY A 18 34.75 9.14 -15.93
C GLY A 18 34.98 7.70 -16.35
N LEU A 19 35.77 6.99 -15.55
CA LEU A 19 36.19 5.62 -15.82
C LEU A 19 36.15 4.78 -14.54
N ILE A 20 35.89 3.49 -14.69
CA ILE A 20 36.04 2.53 -13.59
C ILE A 20 37.52 2.46 -13.17
N SER A 21 37.76 2.48 -11.86
CA SER A 21 39.11 2.53 -11.29
C SER A 21 39.95 1.32 -11.70
N ARG A 22 41.26 1.53 -11.84
CA ARG A 22 42.24 0.47 -12.17
C ARG A 22 42.78 -0.27 -10.95
N VAL A 23 42.57 0.29 -9.76
CA VAL A 23 43.41 0.03 -8.58
C VAL A 23 42.71 -0.83 -7.52
N THR A 24 41.40 -1.02 -7.65
CA THR A 24 40.60 -1.84 -6.73
C THR A 24 40.17 -3.12 -7.44
N PRO A 25 40.39 -4.31 -6.87
CA PRO A 25 39.87 -5.54 -7.44
C PRO A 25 38.34 -5.43 -7.56
N ILE A 26 37.83 -5.62 -8.77
CA ILE A 26 36.39 -5.63 -9.03
C ILE A 26 35.92 -7.04 -8.73
N SER A 27 35.42 -7.27 -7.51
CA SER A 27 34.70 -8.50 -7.20
C SER A 27 33.20 -8.24 -7.35
N HIS A 28 32.53 -9.05 -8.16
CA HIS A 28 31.08 -9.08 -8.29
C HIS A 28 30.58 -10.46 -7.82
N GLY A 29 29.80 -10.49 -6.75
CA GLY A 29 29.29 -11.72 -6.12
C GLY A 29 28.45 -11.40 -4.87
N LYS A 30 27.82 -12.42 -4.24
CA LYS A 30 26.86 -12.23 -3.13
C LYS A 30 27.33 -11.31 -2.00
N ASP A 31 28.64 -11.22 -1.76
CA ASP A 31 29.23 -10.47 -0.64
C ASP A 31 29.88 -9.13 -1.06
N ASN A 32 29.96 -8.81 -2.36
CA ASN A 32 30.53 -7.55 -2.88
C ASN A 32 29.87 -7.16 -4.21
N ASN A 33 29.00 -6.14 -4.18
CA ASN A 33 28.31 -5.59 -5.36
C ASN A 33 28.74 -4.16 -5.71
N GLN A 34 29.86 -3.70 -5.12
CA GLN A 34 30.28 -2.31 -5.22
C GLN A 34 31.52 -2.14 -6.09
N ILE A 35 31.48 -1.17 -6.99
CA ILE A 35 32.57 -0.83 -7.90
C ILE A 35 33.06 0.57 -7.62
N ARG A 36 34.37 0.77 -7.69
CA ARG A 36 35.00 2.08 -7.56
C ARG A 36 35.20 2.73 -8.93
N ALA A 37 34.89 4.02 -8.97
CA ALA A 37 34.92 4.84 -10.16
C ALA A 37 35.65 6.16 -9.88
N GLU A 38 36.36 6.66 -10.88
CA GLU A 38 37.10 7.92 -10.78
C GLU A 38 36.53 8.93 -11.77
N ILE A 39 36.14 10.10 -11.24
CA ILE A 39 35.68 11.25 -12.01
C ILE A 39 36.80 12.30 -12.00
N PRO A 40 37.27 12.78 -13.18
CA PRO A 40 38.27 13.84 -13.27
C PRO A 40 37.83 15.10 -12.52
N TYR A 41 38.79 15.83 -11.96
CA TYR A 41 38.53 17.01 -11.15
C TYR A 41 37.74 18.09 -11.92
N GLU A 42 38.04 18.28 -13.21
CA GLU A 42 37.38 19.26 -14.07
C GLU A 42 35.90 18.93 -14.31
N VAL A 43 35.55 17.64 -14.32
CA VAL A 43 34.17 17.17 -14.47
C VAL A 43 33.41 17.35 -13.16
N TYR A 44 34.03 16.99 -12.03
CA TYR A 44 33.49 17.23 -10.70
C TYR A 44 33.19 18.72 -10.44
N LEU A 45 34.04 19.64 -10.88
CA LEU A 45 33.79 21.09 -10.73
C LEU A 45 32.53 21.55 -11.47
N LYS A 46 32.16 20.88 -12.56
CA LYS A 46 31.00 21.23 -13.39
C LYS A 46 29.73 20.49 -12.97
N ARG A 47 29.86 19.34 -12.31
CA ARG A 47 28.74 18.44 -12.04
C ARG A 47 28.79 17.85 -10.64
N LYS A 48 27.65 17.85 -9.97
CA LYS A 48 27.47 17.21 -8.67
C LYS A 48 27.15 15.73 -8.84
N PHE A 49 27.82 14.91 -8.06
CA PHE A 49 27.56 13.49 -7.91
C PHE A 49 27.12 13.25 -6.48
N LEU A 50 25.85 12.92 -6.28
CA LEU A 50 25.25 12.75 -4.96
C LEU A 50 25.00 11.26 -4.68
N ILE A 51 24.99 10.89 -3.40
CA ILE A 51 24.54 9.55 -2.99
C ILE A 51 23.10 9.35 -3.48
N GLY A 52 22.84 8.18 -4.06
CA GLY A 52 21.57 7.82 -4.70
C GLY A 52 21.45 8.23 -6.16
N SER A 53 22.45 8.90 -6.75
CA SER A 53 22.42 9.23 -8.19
C SER A 53 22.69 8.02 -9.06
N TYR A 54 22.08 8.02 -10.25
CA TYR A 54 22.24 6.95 -11.22
C TYR A 54 23.43 7.23 -12.14
N VAL A 55 24.17 6.17 -12.45
CA VAL A 55 25.29 6.21 -13.39
C VAL A 55 25.19 5.03 -14.34
N GLY A 56 25.49 5.27 -15.61
CA GLY A 56 25.59 4.24 -16.62
C GLY A 56 27.04 3.78 -16.76
N ILE A 57 27.25 2.49 -17.03
CA ILE A 57 28.56 1.91 -17.28
C ILE A 57 28.52 1.19 -18.63
N SER A 58 29.51 1.42 -19.48
CA SER A 58 29.64 0.78 -20.79
C SER A 58 30.81 -0.18 -20.78
N ILE A 59 30.54 -1.48 -20.83
CA ILE A 59 31.58 -2.52 -20.65
C ILE A 59 32.28 -2.82 -21.99
N PRO A 60 33.59 -2.57 -22.13
CA PRO A 60 34.29 -2.76 -23.40
C PRO A 60 34.33 -4.20 -23.89
N VAL A 61 34.53 -5.18 -23.02
CA VAL A 61 34.74 -6.58 -23.42
C VAL A 61 33.43 -7.26 -23.81
N SER A 62 32.42 -7.23 -22.93
CA SER A 62 31.10 -7.82 -23.20
C SER A 62 30.27 -7.02 -24.21
N GLY A 63 30.55 -5.72 -24.34
CA GLY A 63 29.75 -4.81 -25.15
C GLY A 63 28.41 -4.41 -24.52
N THR A 64 28.16 -4.78 -23.25
CA THR A 64 26.90 -4.51 -22.54
C THR A 64 26.88 -3.12 -21.89
N LEU A 65 25.70 -2.72 -21.43
CA LEU A 65 25.46 -1.49 -20.66
C LEU A 65 24.90 -1.87 -19.30
N MET A 66 25.34 -1.19 -18.25
CA MET A 66 24.82 -1.37 -16.89
C MET A 66 24.32 -0.06 -16.32
N LEU A 67 23.36 -0.17 -15.41
CA LEU A 67 22.93 0.91 -14.53
C LEU A 67 23.45 0.62 -13.13
N GLY A 68 24.04 1.63 -12.50
CA GLY A 68 24.43 1.60 -11.10
C GLY A 68 23.94 2.82 -10.34
N ARG A 69 24.01 2.73 -9.01
CA ARG A 69 23.63 3.78 -8.06
C ARG A 69 24.82 4.14 -7.18
N ILE A 70 25.09 5.43 -7.02
CA ILE A 70 26.17 5.91 -6.17
C ILE A 70 25.80 5.67 -4.70
N THR A 71 26.61 4.92 -3.97
CA THR A 71 26.43 4.64 -2.53
C THR A 71 27.39 5.47 -1.65
N SER A 72 28.55 5.84 -2.17
CA SER A 72 29.53 6.68 -1.48
C SER A 72 30.24 7.63 -2.44
N VAL A 73 30.61 8.79 -1.91
CA VAL A 73 31.33 9.85 -2.61
C VAL A 73 32.52 10.24 -1.75
N GLU A 74 33.74 9.96 -2.21
CA GLU A 74 34.98 10.15 -1.47
C GLU A 74 35.88 11.19 -2.14
N ARG A 75 36.46 12.06 -1.30
CA ARG A 75 37.47 13.05 -1.67
C ARG A 75 38.70 12.81 -0.80
N ALA A 76 39.86 12.70 -1.43
CA ALA A 76 41.11 12.52 -0.74
C ALA A 76 42.14 13.53 -1.26
N ASP A 77 42.89 14.11 -0.35
CA ASP A 77 44.08 14.90 -0.67
C ASP A 77 45.16 13.99 -1.30
N ILE A 78 46.02 14.53 -2.15
CA ILE A 78 47.12 13.77 -2.74
C ILE A 78 48.01 13.09 -1.69
N LEU A 79 48.28 13.74 -0.56
CA LEU A 79 49.05 13.17 0.54
C LEU A 79 48.34 11.97 1.18
N ALA A 80 47.02 12.06 1.34
CA ALA A 80 46.20 10.97 1.87
C ALA A 80 46.21 9.76 0.91
N ILE A 81 46.09 10.01 -0.39
CA ILE A 81 46.20 8.97 -1.44
C ILE A 81 47.59 8.32 -1.42
N SER A 82 48.64 9.15 -1.33
CA SER A 82 50.03 8.69 -1.25
C SER A 82 50.43 8.10 0.11
N ARG A 83 49.54 8.15 1.11
CA ARG A 83 49.79 7.72 2.50
C ARG A 83 50.99 8.44 3.15
N ILE A 84 51.20 9.71 2.79
CA ILE A 84 52.25 10.56 3.34
C ILE A 84 51.63 11.45 4.45
N PRO A 85 52.15 11.41 5.68
CA PRO A 85 51.63 12.25 6.76
C PRO A 85 52.02 13.72 6.57
N ALA A 86 51.07 14.62 6.82
CA ALA A 86 51.36 16.05 6.91
C ALA A 86 52.01 16.36 8.26
N LEU A 87 53.24 16.87 8.24
CA LEU A 87 53.99 17.22 9.46
C LEU A 87 53.53 18.56 10.08
N SER A 88 52.78 19.36 9.32
CA SER A 88 52.20 20.63 9.75
C SER A 88 51.02 20.99 8.83
N PRO A 89 49.98 21.71 9.32
CA PRO A 89 48.88 22.18 8.48
C PRO A 89 49.40 23.25 7.52
N VAL A 90 49.37 22.96 6.22
CA VAL A 90 49.72 23.88 5.13
C VAL A 90 48.49 24.11 4.28
N GLU A 91 48.18 25.36 3.95
CA GLU A 91 47.14 25.68 2.97
C GLU A 91 47.69 25.43 1.56
N ASP A 92 47.37 24.27 0.98
CA ASP A 92 47.70 23.92 -0.40
C ASP A 92 46.44 23.54 -1.19
N VAL A 93 45.99 24.47 -2.04
CA VAL A 93 44.80 24.29 -2.89
C VAL A 93 45.11 23.42 -4.12
N SER A 94 46.37 23.15 -4.43
CA SER A 94 46.74 22.25 -5.53
C SER A 94 46.63 20.77 -5.12
N ALA A 95 46.85 20.46 -3.85
CA ALA A 95 46.74 19.10 -3.29
C ALA A 95 45.32 18.51 -3.36
N ILE A 96 44.31 19.37 -3.54
CA ILE A 96 42.91 18.98 -3.75
C ILE A 96 42.52 18.78 -5.22
N THR A 97 43.40 18.88 -6.22
CA THR A 97 43.01 18.62 -7.63
C THR A 97 42.92 17.12 -7.97
N THR A 98 42.75 16.26 -6.98
CA THR A 98 42.60 14.81 -7.14
C THR A 98 41.26 14.45 -7.79
N PRO A 99 41.12 13.27 -8.41
CA PRO A 99 39.84 12.77 -8.87
C PRO A 99 38.83 12.61 -7.73
N LEU A 100 37.53 12.68 -8.05
CA LEU A 100 36.47 12.26 -7.15
C LEU A 100 36.32 10.74 -7.24
N SER A 101 36.34 10.04 -6.11
CA SER A 101 36.13 8.60 -6.04
C SER A 101 34.67 8.31 -5.72
N LEU A 102 34.02 7.50 -6.54
CA LEU A 102 32.64 7.07 -6.34
C LEU A 102 32.61 5.57 -6.05
N THR A 103 31.77 5.17 -5.10
CA THR A 103 31.38 3.77 -4.92
C THR A 103 30.00 3.58 -5.52
N ILE A 104 29.87 2.59 -6.41
CA ILE A 104 28.68 2.36 -7.23
C ILE A 104 28.17 0.94 -6.95
N GLU A 105 26.92 0.83 -6.54
CA GLU A 105 26.17 -0.42 -6.51
C GLU A 105 25.61 -0.71 -7.91
N LEU A 106 25.80 -1.92 -8.42
CA LEU A 106 25.21 -2.34 -9.70
C LEU A 106 23.75 -2.74 -9.52
N LEU A 107 22.87 -2.22 -10.39
CA LEU A 107 21.42 -2.45 -10.31
C LEU A 107 20.90 -3.36 -11.41
N SER A 108 21.31 -3.11 -12.66
CA SER A 108 20.85 -3.89 -13.82
C SER A 108 21.84 -3.84 -14.98
N GLU A 109 21.73 -4.81 -15.87
CA GLU A 109 22.54 -4.97 -17.09
C GLU A 109 21.63 -5.20 -18.29
N LYS A 110 21.94 -4.57 -19.43
CA LYS A 110 21.26 -4.80 -20.71
C LYS A 110 22.03 -5.83 -21.52
N VAL A 111 21.46 -7.02 -21.64
CA VAL A 111 22.00 -8.18 -22.38
C VAL A 111 20.99 -8.55 -23.47
N GLU A 112 21.40 -8.59 -24.74
CA GLU A 112 20.55 -9.02 -25.86
C GLU A 112 19.16 -8.30 -25.94
N ASN A 113 19.12 -7.01 -25.58
CA ASN A 113 17.92 -6.16 -25.45
C ASN A 113 16.99 -6.45 -24.27
N GLU A 114 17.36 -7.37 -23.37
CA GLU A 114 16.67 -7.55 -22.11
C GLU A 114 17.44 -6.90 -20.95
N VAL A 115 16.70 -6.36 -19.99
CA VAL A 115 17.26 -5.82 -18.75
C VAL A 115 17.20 -6.92 -17.68
N VAL A 116 18.37 -7.34 -17.23
CA VAL A 116 18.58 -8.43 -16.28
C VAL A 116 19.38 -7.94 -15.07
N PRO A 117 19.41 -8.70 -13.96
CA PRO A 117 20.36 -8.43 -12.88
C PRO A 117 21.80 -8.42 -13.42
N PRO A 118 22.71 -7.61 -12.84
CA PRO A 118 24.10 -7.59 -13.25
C PRO A 118 24.71 -8.99 -13.17
N SER A 119 25.30 -9.45 -14.26
CA SER A 119 25.84 -10.81 -14.38
C SER A 119 27.25 -10.84 -14.93
N SER A 120 27.59 -9.84 -15.77
CA SER A 120 28.94 -9.71 -16.32
C SER A 120 29.90 -9.06 -15.32
N PRO A 121 31.19 -9.42 -15.35
CA PRO A 121 32.21 -8.63 -14.68
C PRO A 121 32.33 -7.25 -15.34
N VAL A 122 32.65 -6.23 -14.54
CA VAL A 122 32.95 -4.89 -15.06
C VAL A 122 34.44 -4.77 -15.28
N ASP A 123 34.85 -4.41 -16.51
CA ASP A 123 36.26 -4.21 -16.81
C ASP A 123 36.79 -2.92 -16.17
N PRO A 124 38.01 -2.91 -15.61
CA PRO A 124 38.71 -1.68 -15.30
C PRO A 124 38.73 -0.74 -16.50
N GLN A 125 38.66 0.56 -16.26
CA GLN A 125 38.57 1.58 -17.29
C GLN A 125 37.29 1.57 -18.14
N SER A 126 36.26 0.79 -17.80
CA SER A 126 34.95 0.93 -18.44
C SER A 126 34.46 2.38 -18.34
N PRO A 127 34.01 3.01 -19.45
CA PRO A 127 33.42 4.35 -19.42
C PRO A 127 32.20 4.44 -18.54
N ILE A 128 32.17 5.49 -17.72
CA ILE A 128 31.05 5.85 -16.87
C ILE A 128 30.40 7.10 -17.45
N PHE A 129 29.08 7.09 -17.54
CA PHE A 129 28.31 8.19 -18.07
C PHE A 129 27.15 8.55 -17.15
N VAL A 130 26.69 9.80 -17.22
CA VAL A 130 25.44 10.18 -16.56
C VAL A 130 24.28 9.92 -17.53
N PRO A 131 23.37 9.00 -17.18
CA PRO A 131 22.37 8.51 -18.11
C PRO A 131 21.26 9.53 -18.40
N SER A 132 20.63 9.40 -19.58
CA SER A 132 19.38 10.10 -19.90
C SER A 132 18.20 9.53 -19.12
N GLN A 133 17.10 10.30 -19.05
CA GLN A 133 15.89 9.86 -18.35
C GLN A 133 15.27 8.61 -19.00
N GLU A 134 15.35 8.49 -20.34
CA GLU A 134 14.89 7.34 -21.09
C GLU A 134 15.69 6.09 -20.73
N PHE A 135 17.03 6.21 -20.63
CA PHE A 135 17.89 5.11 -20.22
C PHE A 135 17.60 4.67 -18.79
N ILE A 136 17.41 5.61 -17.86
CA ILE A 136 17.02 5.29 -16.46
C ILE A 136 15.68 4.54 -16.46
N LYS A 137 14.67 5.05 -17.17
CA LYS A 137 13.34 4.44 -17.26
C LYS A 137 13.41 3.01 -17.78
N GLU A 138 14.18 2.79 -18.86
CA GLU A 138 14.40 1.48 -19.47
C GLU A 138 15.10 0.52 -18.50
N MET A 139 16.24 0.93 -17.95
CA MET A 139 17.10 0.08 -17.12
C MET A 139 16.52 -0.23 -15.74
N LEU A 140 15.62 0.59 -15.22
CA LEU A 140 14.85 0.28 -14.01
C LEU A 140 13.63 -0.61 -14.30
N GLY A 141 13.26 -0.76 -15.58
CA GLY A 141 12.08 -1.50 -16.00
C GLY A 141 10.78 -0.84 -15.54
N LEU A 142 10.71 0.49 -15.56
CA LEU A 142 9.51 1.20 -15.10
C LEU A 142 8.34 0.97 -16.06
N PRO A 143 7.16 0.55 -15.56
CA PRO A 143 5.99 0.35 -16.40
C PRO A 143 5.51 1.68 -17.00
N GLN A 144 4.95 1.61 -18.22
CA GLN A 144 4.39 2.79 -18.89
C GLN A 144 2.94 3.04 -18.47
N ASP A 145 2.22 2.00 -18.09
CA ASP A 145 0.83 1.98 -17.65
C ASP A 145 0.72 1.97 -16.11
N GLY A 146 -0.51 2.04 -15.61
CA GLY A 146 -0.80 2.07 -14.18
C GLY A 146 -1.14 3.45 -13.62
N ILE A 147 -1.28 3.50 -12.29
CA ILE A 147 -1.62 4.71 -11.56
C ILE A 147 -0.33 5.50 -11.29
N PRO A 148 -0.19 6.75 -11.76
CA PRO A 148 0.97 7.57 -11.42
C PRO A 148 0.91 7.94 -9.93
N ILE A 149 1.93 7.50 -9.19
CA ILE A 149 2.01 7.72 -7.73
C ILE A 149 3.07 8.76 -7.36
N GLY A 150 4.02 9.05 -8.25
CA GLY A 150 5.08 10.00 -7.99
C GLY A 150 6.16 9.99 -9.05
N LYS A 151 7.35 10.45 -8.68
CA LYS A 151 8.51 10.57 -9.56
C LYS A 151 9.79 10.08 -8.89
N ILE A 152 10.74 9.59 -9.67
CA ILE A 152 12.04 9.11 -9.17
C ILE A 152 12.77 10.22 -8.41
N VAL A 153 13.47 9.82 -7.35
CA VAL A 153 14.39 10.71 -6.64
C VAL A 153 15.84 10.25 -6.79
N GLU A 154 16.69 11.21 -7.16
CA GLU A 154 18.13 11.09 -7.26
C GLU A 154 18.76 12.12 -6.30
N GLY A 155 19.46 11.67 -5.25
CA GLY A 155 20.14 12.57 -4.31
C GLY A 155 19.24 13.68 -3.75
N TYR A 156 18.00 13.33 -3.36
CA TYR A 156 16.92 14.24 -2.94
C TYR A 156 16.35 15.19 -4.02
N ARG A 157 16.81 15.06 -5.27
CA ARG A 157 16.30 15.80 -6.43
C ARG A 157 15.29 14.94 -7.17
N ILE A 158 14.14 15.52 -7.51
CA ILE A 158 13.11 14.84 -8.28
C ILE A 158 13.55 14.81 -9.75
N LEU A 159 13.64 13.63 -10.33
CA LEU A 159 13.79 13.44 -11.78
C LEU A 159 12.41 13.42 -12.43
N ASP A 160 12.30 13.91 -13.66
CA ASP A 160 11.02 13.92 -14.39
C ASP A 160 10.66 12.55 -15.00
N VAL A 161 10.90 11.49 -14.22
CA VAL A 161 10.61 10.10 -14.59
C VAL A 161 9.47 9.61 -13.70
N PRO A 162 8.27 9.37 -14.26
CA PRO A 162 7.10 8.97 -13.48
C PRO A 162 7.26 7.55 -12.94
N VAL A 163 6.75 7.35 -11.73
CA VAL A 163 6.61 6.04 -11.09
C VAL A 163 5.14 5.69 -11.07
N ASN A 164 4.81 4.59 -11.72
CA ASN A 164 3.45 4.08 -11.84
C ASN A 164 3.29 2.76 -11.08
N LEU A 165 2.11 2.57 -10.51
CA LEU A 165 1.70 1.31 -9.91
C LEU A 165 0.71 0.61 -10.84
N THR A 166 1.11 -0.53 -11.42
CA THR A 166 0.31 -1.25 -12.41
C THR A 166 -0.91 -1.93 -11.79
N GLU A 167 -1.91 -2.24 -12.62
CA GLU A 167 -3.05 -3.07 -12.19
C GLU A 167 -2.59 -4.45 -11.73
N GLU A 168 -1.54 -4.99 -12.34
CA GLU A 168 -0.92 -6.24 -11.90
C GLU A 168 -0.34 -6.13 -10.49
N ALA A 169 0.42 -5.08 -10.19
CA ALA A 169 0.97 -4.85 -8.86
C ALA A 169 -0.14 -4.69 -7.80
N LEU A 170 -1.22 -3.97 -8.13
CA LEU A 170 -2.39 -3.80 -7.26
C LEU A 170 -3.11 -5.13 -6.99
N ARG A 171 -3.28 -5.97 -8.02
CA ARG A 171 -3.90 -7.30 -7.92
C ARG A 171 -3.07 -8.29 -7.08
N HIS A 172 -1.76 -8.07 -6.98
CA HIS A 172 -0.86 -8.85 -6.11
C HIS A 172 -0.65 -8.23 -4.72
N HIS A 173 -1.52 -7.30 -4.35
CA HIS A 173 -1.57 -6.61 -3.07
C HIS A 173 -0.36 -5.73 -2.77
N VAL A 174 -0.64 -4.62 -2.11
CA VAL A 174 0.32 -3.56 -1.81
C VAL A 174 0.28 -3.24 -0.34
N LEU A 175 1.44 -3.29 0.31
CA LEU A 175 1.61 -2.84 1.69
C LEU A 175 2.30 -1.47 1.69
N VAL A 176 1.70 -0.50 2.37
CA VAL A 176 2.25 0.85 2.57
C VAL A 176 2.58 1.04 4.06
N VAL A 177 3.85 1.22 4.39
CA VAL A 177 4.32 1.44 5.76
C VAL A 177 4.86 2.86 5.92
N GLY A 178 4.52 3.52 7.02
CA GLY A 178 5.07 4.83 7.35
C GLY A 178 4.46 5.40 8.63
N THR A 179 5.19 6.25 9.34
CA THR A 179 4.71 6.95 10.54
C THR A 179 3.69 8.03 10.20
N THR A 180 3.08 8.64 11.22
CA THR A 180 2.18 9.77 11.05
C THR A 180 2.90 10.94 10.35
N GLY A 181 2.24 11.53 9.36
CA GLY A 181 2.82 12.61 8.55
C GLY A 181 3.89 12.18 7.53
N ALA A 182 4.18 10.88 7.38
CA ALA A 182 5.11 10.38 6.35
C ALA A 182 4.56 10.56 4.91
N GLY A 183 3.24 10.62 4.76
CA GLY A 183 2.56 10.78 3.46
C GLY A 183 1.68 9.61 3.02
N LYS A 184 1.40 8.64 3.91
CA LYS A 184 0.52 7.48 3.61
C LYS A 184 -0.85 7.89 3.08
N THR A 185 -1.58 8.72 3.83
CA THR A 185 -2.91 9.22 3.45
C THR A 185 -2.88 9.95 2.11
N ASN A 186 -1.80 10.67 1.81
CA ASN A 186 -1.62 11.33 0.51
C ASN A 186 -1.49 10.28 -0.62
N LEU A 187 -0.64 9.27 -0.44
CA LEU A 187 -0.50 8.17 -1.40
C LEU A 187 -1.83 7.43 -1.61
N LEU A 188 -2.56 7.10 -0.54
CA LEU A 188 -3.86 6.44 -0.63
C LEU A 188 -4.89 7.32 -1.37
N ARG A 189 -4.92 8.64 -1.13
CA ARG A 189 -5.77 9.57 -1.90
C ARG A 189 -5.42 9.55 -3.39
N LEU A 190 -4.14 9.50 -3.76
CA LEU A 190 -3.74 9.36 -5.16
C LEU A 190 -4.25 8.06 -5.76
N LEU A 191 -4.08 6.93 -5.07
CA LEU A 191 -4.53 5.62 -5.53
C LEU A 191 -6.06 5.59 -5.72
N ILE A 192 -6.83 6.05 -4.73
CA ILE A 192 -8.30 6.08 -4.80
C ILE A 192 -8.77 6.99 -5.95
N THR A 193 -8.20 8.18 -6.08
CA THR A 193 -8.71 9.19 -7.02
C THR A 193 -8.25 8.96 -8.45
N ARG A 194 -7.00 8.52 -8.66
CA ARG A 194 -6.40 8.30 -9.98
C ARG A 194 -6.62 6.88 -10.52
N SER A 195 -7.10 5.93 -9.71
CA SER A 195 -7.44 4.58 -10.19
C SER A 195 -8.46 4.64 -11.32
N ARG A 196 -8.24 3.80 -12.34
CA ARG A 196 -9.23 3.55 -13.42
C ARG A 196 -10.18 2.41 -13.08
N ILE A 197 -9.76 1.50 -12.21
CA ILE A 197 -10.60 0.43 -11.68
C ILE A 197 -11.43 0.96 -10.51
N PRO A 198 -12.65 0.41 -10.29
CA PRO A 198 -13.46 0.72 -9.12
C PRO A 198 -12.72 0.48 -7.80
N VAL A 199 -13.03 1.29 -6.79
CA VAL A 199 -12.29 1.32 -5.51
C VAL A 199 -13.27 1.38 -4.35
N LEU A 200 -13.03 0.55 -3.32
CA LEU A 200 -13.63 0.73 -2.01
C LEU A 200 -12.55 0.97 -0.95
N GLY A 201 -12.53 2.18 -0.40
CA GLY A 201 -11.68 2.50 0.75
C GLY A 201 -12.40 2.29 2.08
N PHE A 202 -11.71 1.81 3.10
CA PHE A 202 -12.21 1.71 4.47
C PHE A 202 -11.51 2.75 5.35
N ASP A 203 -12.29 3.66 5.92
CA ASP A 203 -11.82 4.87 6.58
C ASP A 203 -12.26 4.89 8.05
N ILE A 204 -11.33 4.58 8.95
CA ILE A 204 -11.58 4.61 10.40
C ILE A 204 -11.60 6.05 10.93
N GLN A 205 -10.82 6.94 10.33
CA GLN A 205 -10.54 8.29 10.89
C GLN A 205 -11.35 9.40 10.21
N GLY A 206 -12.01 9.12 9.08
CA GLY A 206 -12.81 10.09 8.31
C GLY A 206 -11.99 10.97 7.36
N ASP A 207 -10.76 10.57 7.04
CA ASP A 207 -9.80 11.35 6.26
C ASP A 207 -10.13 11.43 4.76
N TYR A 208 -10.97 10.53 4.25
CA TYR A 208 -11.27 10.39 2.82
C TYR A 208 -12.66 10.92 2.45
N VAL A 209 -13.51 11.27 3.42
CA VAL A 209 -14.86 11.81 3.17
C VAL A 209 -14.80 13.08 2.31
N LYS A 210 -13.92 14.02 2.65
CA LYS A 210 -13.70 15.24 1.85
C LYS A 210 -13.18 14.92 0.44
N THR A 211 -12.36 13.89 0.30
CA THR A 211 -11.87 13.43 -1.01
C THR A 211 -13.03 12.96 -1.88
N MET A 212 -14.00 12.22 -1.34
CA MET A 212 -15.20 11.82 -2.07
C MET A 212 -16.09 13.02 -2.43
N ALA A 213 -16.26 13.97 -1.51
CA ALA A 213 -16.99 15.21 -1.79
C ALA A 213 -16.34 16.01 -2.93
N LYS A 214 -15.01 16.06 -2.99
CA LYS A 214 -14.25 16.76 -4.05
C LYS A 214 -14.43 16.15 -5.43
N ILE A 215 -14.48 14.81 -5.54
CA ILE A 215 -14.54 14.07 -6.82
C ILE A 215 -15.97 13.64 -7.21
N GLY A 216 -16.96 13.91 -6.37
CA GLY A 216 -18.35 13.47 -6.56
C GLY A 216 -18.56 11.97 -6.39
N GLY A 217 -17.83 11.35 -5.46
CA GLY A 217 -17.91 9.93 -5.14
C GLY A 217 -19.07 9.55 -4.22
N THR A 218 -19.08 8.28 -3.79
CA THR A 218 -20.03 7.77 -2.78
C THR A 218 -19.33 7.55 -1.44
N VAL A 219 -20.00 7.92 -0.35
CA VAL A 219 -19.59 7.63 1.02
C VAL A 219 -20.62 6.67 1.62
N LEU A 220 -20.21 5.42 1.84
CA LEU A 220 -20.99 4.46 2.60
C LEU A 220 -20.80 4.77 4.09
N VAL A 221 -21.89 4.89 4.82
CA VAL A 221 -21.85 5.21 6.25
C VAL A 221 -22.61 4.14 7.01
N PRO A 222 -21.89 3.12 7.52
CA PRO A 222 -22.48 2.19 8.46
C PRO A 222 -22.90 2.95 9.71
N VAL A 223 -24.17 2.86 10.07
CA VAL A 223 -24.73 3.52 11.23
C VAL A 223 -25.12 2.49 12.28
N THR A 224 -25.39 2.97 13.48
CA THR A 224 -25.86 2.15 14.59
C THR A 224 -27.30 2.51 14.94
N ARG A 225 -27.93 1.72 15.80
CA ARG A 225 -29.26 2.00 16.37
C ARG A 225 -29.38 3.36 17.05
N ASP A 226 -28.28 4.00 17.43
CA ASP A 226 -28.25 5.31 18.08
C ASP A 226 -28.28 6.49 17.09
N MET A 227 -28.36 6.23 15.78
CA MET A 227 -28.30 7.26 14.73
C MET A 227 -29.34 8.38 14.91
N GLY A 228 -30.53 8.05 15.44
CA GLY A 228 -31.65 8.98 15.52
C GLY A 228 -32.24 9.31 14.15
N LYS A 229 -32.69 10.56 13.94
CA LYS A 229 -33.29 10.99 12.68
C LYS A 229 -32.23 11.21 11.60
N VAL A 230 -32.53 10.78 10.38
CA VAL A 230 -31.62 10.91 9.22
C VAL A 230 -31.16 12.36 8.99
N THR A 231 -32.05 13.35 9.12
CA THR A 231 -31.70 14.77 8.89
C THR A 231 -30.73 15.33 9.94
N GLU A 232 -30.91 14.93 11.21
CA GLU A 232 -30.02 15.29 12.32
C GLU A 232 -28.67 14.62 12.15
N PHE A 233 -28.66 13.34 11.80
CA PHE A 233 -27.46 12.57 11.49
C PHE A 233 -26.64 13.23 10.36
N VAL A 234 -27.27 13.55 9.23
CA VAL A 234 -26.59 14.19 8.09
C VAL A 234 -25.99 15.53 8.48
N SER A 235 -26.70 16.32 9.30
CA SER A 235 -26.18 17.60 9.80
C SER A 235 -24.92 17.40 10.66
N LEU A 236 -24.92 16.39 11.53
CA LEU A 236 -23.76 16.02 12.34
C LEU A 236 -22.61 15.48 11.47
N PHE A 237 -22.90 14.65 10.47
CA PHE A 237 -21.94 14.12 9.50
C PHE A 237 -21.22 15.23 8.74
N LEU A 238 -21.96 16.21 8.20
CA LEU A 238 -21.39 17.35 7.49
C LEU A 238 -20.51 18.19 8.42
N LYS A 239 -20.91 18.37 9.68
CA LYS A 239 -20.12 19.07 10.70
C LYS A 239 -18.81 18.34 11.02
N ARG A 240 -18.85 17.03 11.29
CA ARG A 240 -17.67 16.20 11.61
C ARG A 240 -16.71 16.07 10.43
N SER A 241 -17.24 16.13 9.21
CA SER A 241 -16.45 16.06 7.98
C SER A 241 -15.99 17.43 7.49
N ASN A 242 -16.37 18.51 8.18
CA ASN A 242 -16.08 19.90 7.78
C ASN A 242 -16.53 20.17 6.32
N LEU A 243 -17.80 19.90 6.06
CA LEU A 243 -18.51 20.05 4.79
C LEU A 243 -19.83 20.82 5.00
N GLN A 244 -19.86 21.79 5.92
CA GLN A 244 -21.09 22.52 6.29
C GLN A 244 -21.64 23.40 5.14
N ASP A 245 -20.86 23.59 4.08
CA ASP A 245 -21.27 24.25 2.83
C ASP A 245 -22.19 23.37 1.97
N PHE A 246 -22.20 22.05 2.20
CA PHE A 246 -23.12 21.13 1.53
C PHE A 246 -24.48 21.07 2.22
N ARG A 247 -25.53 20.80 1.44
CA ARG A 247 -26.91 20.61 1.91
C ARG A 247 -27.56 19.43 1.20
N ILE A 248 -28.59 18.87 1.82
CA ILE A 248 -29.40 17.80 1.23
C ILE A 248 -30.13 18.36 0.00
N SER A 249 -29.89 17.75 -1.16
CA SER A 249 -30.62 18.02 -2.39
C SER A 249 -31.74 17.00 -2.63
N GLN A 250 -31.49 15.74 -2.32
CA GLN A 250 -32.44 14.64 -2.54
C GLN A 250 -32.18 13.52 -1.53
N VAL A 251 -33.25 12.85 -1.10
CA VAL A 251 -33.20 11.63 -0.30
C VAL A 251 -34.01 10.56 -1.03
N ASP A 252 -33.38 9.43 -1.31
CA ASP A 252 -33.98 8.26 -1.97
C ASP A 252 -33.65 7.01 -1.15
N GLY A 253 -34.60 6.60 -0.31
CA GLY A 253 -34.39 5.54 0.68
C GLY A 253 -33.21 5.87 1.60
N GLN A 254 -32.19 5.01 1.57
CA GLN A 254 -30.95 5.17 2.35
C GLN A 254 -29.88 6.01 1.63
N ARG A 255 -30.09 6.40 0.38
CA ARG A 255 -29.17 7.22 -0.42
C ARG A 255 -29.54 8.69 -0.34
N ILE A 256 -28.58 9.52 0.02
CA ILE A 256 -28.72 10.96 0.23
C ILE A 256 -27.76 11.66 -0.71
N THR A 257 -28.29 12.57 -1.52
CA THR A 257 -27.49 13.40 -2.43
C THR A 257 -27.25 14.76 -1.78
N LEU A 258 -25.97 15.13 -1.67
CA LEU A 258 -25.51 16.36 -1.04
C LEU A 258 -24.89 17.29 -2.10
N THR A 259 -25.19 18.58 -2.01
CA THR A 259 -24.66 19.59 -2.94
C THR A 259 -24.30 20.90 -2.25
N ASN A 260 -23.28 21.59 -2.74
CA ASN A 260 -22.95 22.97 -2.39
C ASN A 260 -23.18 23.96 -3.56
N GLY A 261 -23.88 23.52 -4.61
CA GLY A 261 -24.12 24.29 -5.84
C GLY A 261 -23.09 24.08 -6.96
N GLU A 262 -21.83 23.79 -6.61
CA GLU A 262 -20.77 23.50 -7.59
C GLU A 262 -20.49 21.99 -7.72
N LYS A 263 -20.53 21.28 -6.59
CA LYS A 263 -20.23 19.86 -6.51
C LYS A 263 -21.39 19.09 -5.90
N THR A 264 -21.46 17.81 -6.25
CA THR A 264 -22.44 16.86 -5.71
C THR A 264 -21.73 15.59 -5.32
N PHE A 265 -22.07 15.00 -4.17
CA PHE A 265 -21.63 13.67 -3.79
C PHE A 265 -22.75 12.92 -3.07
N HIS A 266 -22.57 11.61 -2.90
CA HIS A 266 -23.59 10.76 -2.31
C HIS A 266 -23.15 10.22 -0.95
N VAL A 267 -24.07 10.23 0.00
CA VAL A 267 -23.96 9.49 1.27
C VAL A 267 -25.00 8.39 1.23
N GLU A 268 -24.60 7.16 1.50
CA GLU A 268 -25.52 6.02 1.53
C GLU A 268 -25.39 5.35 2.90
N LEU A 269 -26.47 5.42 3.68
CA LEU A 269 -26.54 4.84 5.02
C LEU A 269 -26.64 3.32 4.90
N LEU A 270 -25.94 2.61 5.78
CA LEU A 270 -25.88 1.16 5.78
C LEU A 270 -26.21 0.62 7.18
N GLY A 271 -27.09 -0.38 7.22
CA GLY A 271 -27.33 -1.27 8.35
C GLY A 271 -27.47 -2.71 7.86
N PHE A 272 -27.45 -3.67 8.77
CA PHE A 272 -27.58 -5.09 8.43
C PHE A 272 -28.88 -5.66 9.01
N ARG A 273 -29.47 -6.65 8.34
CA ARG A 273 -30.62 -7.39 8.86
C ARG A 273 -30.16 -8.75 9.38
N LEU A 274 -30.48 -9.12 10.61
CA LEU A 274 -30.04 -10.40 11.17
C LEU A 274 -30.44 -11.58 10.28
N ARG A 275 -31.69 -11.58 9.81
CA ARG A 275 -32.25 -12.57 8.89
C ARG A 275 -31.48 -12.74 7.55
N GLU A 276 -30.75 -11.72 7.11
CA GLU A 276 -29.99 -11.73 5.85
C GLU A 276 -28.49 -11.95 6.08
N THR A 277 -27.98 -11.72 7.30
CA THR A 277 -26.54 -11.66 7.59
C THR A 277 -26.10 -12.75 8.59
N TYR A 278 -27.01 -13.50 9.21
CA TYR A 278 -26.68 -14.50 10.24
C TYR A 278 -25.71 -15.60 9.77
N LYS A 279 -25.66 -15.90 8.46
CA LYS A 279 -24.73 -16.89 7.90
C LYS A 279 -23.30 -16.36 7.84
N GLU A 280 -23.13 -15.06 7.68
CA GLU A 280 -21.84 -14.40 7.46
C GLU A 280 -21.20 -13.86 8.73
N ILE A 281 -22.00 -13.24 9.61
CA ILE A 281 -21.50 -12.58 10.83
C ILE A 281 -20.54 -13.47 11.63
N PRO A 282 -20.85 -14.75 11.91
CA PRO A 282 -19.96 -15.59 12.71
C PRO A 282 -18.64 -15.95 12.03
N ASP A 283 -18.55 -15.84 10.70
CA ASP A 283 -17.32 -16.13 9.95
C ASP A 283 -16.37 -14.93 9.91
N VAL A 284 -16.91 -13.72 10.06
CA VAL A 284 -16.16 -12.47 9.95
C VAL A 284 -15.96 -11.75 11.28
N SER A 285 -16.73 -12.12 12.29
CA SER A 285 -16.70 -11.49 13.61
C SER A 285 -15.83 -12.27 14.58
N PRO A 286 -14.97 -11.61 15.38
CA PRO A 286 -14.21 -12.27 16.42
C PRO A 286 -15.08 -12.71 17.62
N LEU A 287 -16.38 -12.43 17.60
CA LEU A 287 -17.31 -12.72 18.70
C LEU A 287 -17.67 -14.21 18.80
N PHE A 288 -17.40 -15.03 17.79
CA PHE A 288 -17.82 -16.43 17.74
C PHE A 288 -16.63 -17.38 17.72
N SER A 289 -16.68 -18.42 18.56
CA SER A 289 -15.80 -19.58 18.39
C SER A 289 -16.24 -20.43 17.19
N GLY A 290 -15.38 -21.33 16.70
CA GLY A 290 -15.73 -22.19 15.56
C GLY A 290 -17.02 -23.01 15.78
N GLN A 291 -17.17 -23.62 16.97
CA GLN A 291 -18.40 -24.34 17.33
C GLN A 291 -19.58 -23.40 17.56
N GLY A 292 -19.36 -22.25 18.21
CA GLY A 292 -20.40 -21.26 18.45
C GLY A 292 -20.96 -20.70 17.14
N ALA A 293 -20.10 -20.44 16.17
CA ALA A 293 -20.48 -19.99 14.82
C ALA A 293 -21.37 -21.02 14.11
N TYR A 294 -21.03 -22.30 14.16
CA TYR A 294 -21.82 -23.36 13.55
C TYR A 294 -23.23 -23.44 14.14
N PHE A 295 -23.34 -23.56 15.47
CA PHE A 295 -24.63 -23.69 16.15
C PHE A 295 -25.47 -22.42 16.07
N PHE A 296 -24.86 -21.24 16.15
CA PHE A 296 -25.58 -19.98 15.94
C PHE A 296 -26.25 -19.94 14.56
N LYS A 297 -25.55 -20.36 13.49
CA LYS A 297 -26.14 -20.43 12.15
C LYS A 297 -27.30 -21.41 12.08
N LEU A 298 -27.11 -22.60 12.63
CA LEU A 298 -28.13 -23.66 12.64
C LEU A 298 -29.40 -23.21 13.39
N ILE A 299 -29.23 -22.66 14.59
CA ILE A 299 -30.33 -22.15 15.43
C ILE A 299 -31.06 -21.02 14.72
N THR A 300 -30.33 -20.02 14.22
CA THR A 300 -30.94 -18.85 13.57
C THR A 300 -31.68 -19.22 12.29
N GLU A 301 -31.22 -20.25 11.56
CA GLU A 301 -31.92 -20.76 10.38
C GLU A 301 -33.31 -21.34 10.71
N HIS A 302 -33.49 -21.89 11.92
CA HIS A 302 -34.75 -22.44 12.41
C HIS A 302 -35.56 -21.43 13.25
N CYS A 303 -35.00 -20.26 13.52
CA CYS A 303 -35.59 -19.19 14.33
C CYS A 303 -35.21 -17.82 13.73
N LEU A 304 -35.80 -17.53 12.56
CA LEU A 304 -35.56 -16.27 11.87
C LEU A 304 -36.32 -15.14 12.56
N THR A 305 -35.60 -14.40 13.40
CA THR A 305 -36.13 -13.27 14.16
C THR A 305 -35.19 -12.06 14.10
N GLU A 306 -35.54 -11.01 14.83
CA GLU A 306 -34.72 -9.81 15.02
C GLU A 306 -33.75 -10.00 16.17
N ILE A 307 -32.61 -9.31 16.13
CA ILE A 307 -31.54 -9.45 17.14
C ILE A 307 -32.04 -9.21 18.58
N ASP A 308 -33.08 -8.39 18.78
CA ASP A 308 -33.65 -8.13 20.09
C ASP A 308 -34.39 -9.31 20.70
N ASN A 309 -35.01 -10.15 19.87
CA ASN A 309 -35.86 -11.24 20.31
C ASN A 309 -35.15 -12.59 20.24
N TRP A 310 -34.01 -12.69 19.54
CA TRP A 310 -33.28 -13.93 19.26
C TRP A 310 -33.06 -14.81 20.51
N ILE A 311 -32.63 -14.22 21.63
CA ILE A 311 -32.34 -14.99 22.85
C ILE A 311 -33.59 -15.64 23.43
N GLY A 312 -34.75 -14.98 23.35
CA GLY A 312 -36.00 -15.50 23.89
C GLY A 312 -36.70 -16.45 22.91
N GLU A 313 -36.76 -16.09 21.62
CA GLU A 313 -37.47 -16.87 20.62
C GLU A 313 -36.72 -18.15 20.21
N CYS A 314 -35.39 -18.15 20.28
CA CYS A 314 -34.57 -19.29 19.82
C CYS A 314 -34.08 -20.18 20.98
N GLU A 315 -34.56 -19.96 22.20
CA GLU A 315 -34.09 -20.65 23.42
C GLU A 315 -34.32 -22.17 23.38
N GLU A 316 -35.49 -22.61 22.91
CA GLU A 316 -35.87 -24.03 22.89
C GLU A 316 -34.97 -24.88 21.99
N LEU A 317 -34.43 -24.27 20.92
CA LEU A 317 -33.58 -24.91 19.92
C LEU A 317 -32.23 -25.39 20.48
N PHE A 318 -31.73 -24.77 21.56
CA PHE A 318 -30.51 -25.25 22.22
C PHE A 318 -30.68 -26.66 22.79
N SER A 319 -31.86 -26.94 23.36
CA SER A 319 -32.19 -28.27 23.88
C SER A 319 -32.44 -29.26 22.75
N GLU A 320 -33.16 -28.84 21.71
CA GLU A 320 -33.45 -29.67 20.53
C GLU A 320 -32.17 -30.15 19.83
N PHE A 321 -31.21 -29.26 19.60
CA PHE A 321 -29.95 -29.59 18.96
C PHE A 321 -28.88 -30.15 19.92
N HIS A 322 -29.24 -30.44 21.17
CA HIS A 322 -28.35 -31.00 22.19
C HIS A 322 -27.05 -30.20 22.35
N VAL A 323 -27.16 -28.87 22.33
CA VAL A 323 -26.01 -27.97 22.45
C VAL A 323 -25.45 -28.04 23.87
N HIS A 324 -24.15 -28.28 24.00
CA HIS A 324 -23.50 -28.31 25.32
C HIS A 324 -23.64 -26.96 26.03
N LYS A 325 -23.85 -26.95 27.36
CA LYS A 325 -24.13 -25.73 28.13
C LYS A 325 -23.08 -24.64 27.95
N THR A 326 -21.80 -25.01 27.94
CA THR A 326 -20.70 -24.06 27.67
C THR A 326 -20.83 -23.38 26.30
N THR A 327 -21.24 -24.12 25.27
CA THR A 327 -21.40 -23.61 23.91
C THR A 327 -22.64 -22.73 23.81
N GLU A 328 -23.74 -23.11 24.46
CA GLU A 328 -24.93 -22.27 24.62
C GLU A 328 -24.58 -20.93 25.28
N ASP A 329 -23.91 -20.97 26.44
CA ASP A 329 -23.54 -19.75 27.17
C ASP A 329 -22.60 -18.85 26.33
N ASN A 330 -21.68 -19.46 25.58
CA ASN A 330 -20.82 -18.73 24.65
C ASN A 330 -21.65 -18.04 23.55
N ILE A 331 -22.58 -18.75 22.89
CA ILE A 331 -23.45 -18.19 21.85
C ILE A 331 -24.31 -17.07 22.41
N ARG A 332 -24.92 -17.25 23.58
CA ARG A 332 -25.73 -16.20 24.23
C ARG A 332 -24.91 -14.95 24.48
N ARG A 333 -23.68 -15.07 24.99
CA ARG A 333 -22.76 -13.93 25.16
C ARG A 333 -22.43 -13.27 23.82
N SER A 334 -22.13 -14.05 22.79
CA SER A 334 -21.86 -13.53 21.44
C SER A 334 -23.04 -12.75 20.87
N VAL A 335 -24.28 -13.24 21.05
CA VAL A 335 -25.51 -12.56 20.59
C VAL A 335 -25.77 -11.27 21.37
N ILE A 336 -25.54 -11.26 22.69
CA ILE A 336 -25.62 -10.03 23.50
C ILE A 336 -24.60 -9.00 22.99
N MET A 337 -23.34 -9.41 22.81
CA MET A 337 -22.29 -8.53 22.29
C MET A 337 -22.64 -8.02 20.88
N LEU A 338 -23.18 -8.88 20.03
CA LEU A 338 -23.60 -8.54 18.68
C LEU A 338 -24.76 -7.53 18.69
N LYS A 339 -25.72 -7.66 19.61
CA LYS A 339 -26.78 -6.67 19.82
C LYS A 339 -26.22 -5.31 20.22
N GLU A 340 -25.26 -5.27 21.15
CA GLU A 340 -24.63 -4.04 21.64
C GLU A 340 -23.83 -3.28 20.56
N THR A 341 -23.38 -3.97 19.51
CA THR A 341 -22.77 -3.30 18.35
C THR A 341 -23.72 -2.30 17.67
N GLY A 342 -25.03 -2.55 17.76
CA GLY A 342 -26.07 -1.71 17.17
C GLY A 342 -26.10 -1.69 15.64
N ILE A 343 -25.34 -2.53 14.93
CA ILE A 343 -25.30 -2.53 13.46
C ILE A 343 -26.42 -3.35 12.81
N LEU A 344 -27.15 -4.15 13.60
CA LEU A 344 -28.21 -5.03 13.14
C LEU A 344 -29.60 -4.48 13.42
N ASP A 345 -30.53 -4.79 12.52
CA ASP A 345 -31.97 -4.49 12.62
C ASP A 345 -32.20 -3.07 13.13
N ILE A 346 -31.63 -2.08 12.43
CA ILE A 346 -31.73 -0.66 12.77
C ILE A 346 -33.12 -0.16 12.34
N PRO A 347 -33.98 0.30 13.27
CA PRO A 347 -35.34 0.69 12.93
C PRO A 347 -35.36 2.02 12.16
N LEU A 348 -36.24 2.11 11.17
CA LEU A 348 -36.59 3.35 10.47
C LEU A 348 -38.07 3.69 10.74
N GLU A 349 -38.54 4.87 10.30
CA GLU A 349 -39.97 5.22 10.39
C GLU A 349 -40.87 4.15 9.75
N LYS A 350 -40.35 3.48 8.72
CA LYS A 350 -40.99 2.31 8.09
C LYS A 350 -39.94 1.23 7.87
N GLY A 351 -40.10 0.10 8.54
CA GLY A 351 -39.21 -1.05 8.41
C GLY A 351 -37.85 -0.81 9.05
N PHE A 352 -36.80 -1.32 8.41
CA PHE A 352 -35.44 -1.30 8.94
C PHE A 352 -34.46 -0.84 7.87
N LEU A 353 -33.35 -0.28 8.29
CA LEU A 353 -32.25 0.08 7.39
C LEU A 353 -31.61 -1.19 6.82
N GLY A 354 -31.33 -1.17 5.51
CA GLY A 354 -30.76 -2.29 4.78
C GLY A 354 -29.34 -2.03 4.28
N GLU A 355 -28.88 -2.96 3.46
CA GLU A 355 -27.58 -2.93 2.80
C GLU A 355 -27.61 -2.15 1.48
N PRO A 356 -26.47 -1.58 1.01
CA PRO A 356 -26.40 -0.90 -0.28
C PRO A 356 -26.52 -1.88 -1.44
N ASN A 357 -26.76 -1.34 -2.64
CA ASN A 357 -26.70 -2.16 -3.84
C ASN A 357 -25.23 -2.47 -4.20
N TYR A 358 -24.77 -3.68 -3.87
CA TYR A 358 -23.40 -4.12 -4.16
C TYR A 358 -23.09 -4.21 -5.67
N GLU A 359 -24.08 -4.42 -6.54
CA GLU A 359 -23.88 -4.40 -8.00
C GLU A 359 -23.51 -3.02 -8.54
N ASP A 360 -24.07 -1.97 -7.93
CA ASP A 360 -23.68 -0.58 -8.20
C ASP A 360 -22.32 -0.28 -7.56
N LEU A 361 -22.07 -0.76 -6.34
CA LEU A 361 -20.83 -0.54 -5.60
C LEU A 361 -19.59 -1.08 -6.33
N VAL A 362 -19.69 -2.27 -6.92
CA VAL A 362 -18.59 -2.90 -7.68
C VAL A 362 -18.15 -2.05 -8.89
N ARG A 363 -18.96 -1.08 -9.34
CA ARG A 363 -18.71 -0.27 -10.54
C ARG A 363 -18.23 1.16 -10.26
N LYS A 364 -18.19 1.59 -8.99
CA LYS A 364 -17.91 2.99 -8.62
C LYS A 364 -16.73 3.12 -7.66
N LYS A 365 -16.33 4.37 -7.41
CA LYS A 365 -15.39 4.74 -6.35
C LYS A 365 -16.19 5.11 -5.11
N ALA A 366 -15.91 4.43 -4.01
CA ALA A 366 -16.57 4.67 -2.74
C ALA A 366 -15.59 4.59 -1.57
N ILE A 367 -15.94 5.24 -0.46
CA ILE A 367 -15.29 5.04 0.83
C ILE A 367 -16.32 4.66 1.88
N VAL A 368 -15.94 3.79 2.82
CA VAL A 368 -16.73 3.41 3.98
C VAL A 368 -16.23 4.23 5.16
N ASP A 369 -17.04 5.19 5.63
CA ASP A 369 -16.74 6.00 6.82
C ASP A 369 -17.14 5.21 8.07
N LEU A 370 -16.16 4.54 8.68
CA LEU A 370 -16.35 3.65 9.82
C LEU A 370 -16.37 4.39 11.16
N ARG A 371 -16.20 5.71 11.21
CA ARG A 371 -16.13 6.48 12.47
C ARG A 371 -17.30 6.20 13.41
N TRP A 372 -18.49 6.03 12.85
CA TRP A 372 -19.73 5.84 13.61
C TRP A 372 -19.83 4.47 14.28
N VAL A 373 -19.45 3.42 13.55
CA VAL A 373 -19.37 2.07 14.12
C VAL A 373 -18.14 1.88 15.01
N MET A 374 -17.06 2.65 14.77
CA MET A 374 -15.87 2.67 15.60
C MET A 374 -16.15 3.20 17.01
N GLU A 375 -17.14 4.07 17.19
CA GLU A 375 -17.59 4.53 18.53
C GLU A 375 -18.14 3.39 19.39
N LYS A 376 -18.60 2.30 18.77
CA LYS A 376 -19.00 1.06 19.45
C LYS A 376 -17.85 0.08 19.66
N GLY A 377 -16.64 0.42 19.20
CA GLY A 377 -15.43 -0.37 19.34
C GLY A 377 -14.87 -0.88 18.02
N ILE A 378 -13.57 -1.19 18.04
CA ILE A 378 -12.79 -1.64 16.88
C ILE A 378 -13.40 -2.93 16.29
N SER A 379 -13.81 -3.88 17.14
CA SER A 379 -14.44 -5.14 16.68
C SER A 379 -15.72 -4.91 15.87
N THR A 380 -16.50 -3.87 16.21
CA THR A 380 -17.71 -3.50 15.48
C THR A 380 -17.37 -2.93 14.09
N ALA A 381 -16.37 -2.05 14.03
CA ALA A 381 -15.89 -1.47 12.78
C ALA A 381 -15.28 -2.53 11.85
N THR A 382 -14.45 -3.44 12.37
CA THR A 382 -13.83 -4.51 11.58
C THR A 382 -14.83 -5.56 11.13
N THR A 383 -15.77 -5.97 11.99
CA THR A 383 -16.89 -6.85 11.61
C THR A 383 -17.70 -6.23 10.48
N THR A 384 -18.04 -4.94 10.60
CA THR A 384 -18.77 -4.18 9.56
C THR A 384 -18.00 -4.15 8.24
N ALA A 385 -16.70 -3.83 8.29
CA ALA A 385 -15.86 -3.82 7.10
C ALA A 385 -15.79 -5.19 6.44
N PHE A 386 -15.58 -6.26 7.22
CA PHE A 386 -15.49 -7.61 6.68
C PHE A 386 -16.81 -8.16 6.14
N LEU A 387 -17.96 -7.74 6.69
CA LEU A 387 -19.27 -8.03 6.08
C LEU A 387 -19.36 -7.41 4.68
N ILE A 388 -19.04 -6.12 4.55
CA ILE A 388 -19.06 -5.42 3.24
C ILE A 388 -18.10 -6.10 2.26
N VAL A 389 -16.90 -6.47 2.70
CA VAL A 389 -15.91 -7.18 1.88
C VAL A 389 -16.41 -8.57 1.48
N ASP A 390 -17.05 -9.33 2.38
CA ASP A 390 -17.59 -10.65 2.06
C ASP A 390 -18.71 -10.57 1.02
N ARG A 391 -19.61 -9.58 1.14
CA ARG A 391 -20.68 -9.33 0.16
C ARG A 391 -20.10 -9.03 -1.23
N LEU A 392 -19.10 -8.16 -1.30
CA LEU A 392 -18.40 -7.84 -2.53
C LEU A 392 -17.67 -9.06 -3.12
N PHE A 393 -16.95 -9.79 -2.28
CA PHE A 393 -16.21 -10.98 -2.69
C PHE A 393 -17.15 -12.04 -3.27
N ARG A 394 -18.28 -12.33 -2.62
CA ARG A 394 -19.27 -13.30 -3.13
C ARG A 394 -19.84 -12.89 -4.48
N LEU A 395 -20.13 -11.61 -4.64
CA LEU A 395 -20.63 -11.07 -5.90
C LEU A 395 -19.61 -11.26 -7.03
N ILE A 396 -18.35 -10.89 -6.77
CA ILE A 396 -17.25 -11.01 -7.72
C ILE A 396 -16.93 -12.49 -8.02
N ASP A 397 -16.93 -13.36 -7.00
CA ASP A 397 -16.68 -14.81 -7.17
C ASP A 397 -17.81 -15.49 -7.96
N ALA A 398 -19.07 -15.09 -7.75
CA ALA A 398 -20.20 -15.57 -8.53
C ALA A 398 -20.08 -15.18 -10.01
N LYS A 399 -19.74 -13.92 -10.30
CA LYS A 399 -19.48 -13.46 -11.68
C LYS A 399 -18.34 -14.23 -12.33
N TYR A 400 -17.22 -14.40 -11.63
CA TYR A 400 -16.09 -15.17 -12.12
C TYR A 400 -16.46 -16.63 -12.41
N LYS A 401 -17.24 -17.28 -11.54
CA LYS A 401 -17.69 -18.67 -11.76
C LYS A 401 -18.63 -18.82 -12.95
N ASN A 402 -19.45 -17.81 -13.24
CA ASN A 402 -20.42 -17.84 -14.33
C ASN A 402 -19.81 -17.44 -15.67
N GLU A 403 -18.94 -16.44 -15.68
CA GLU A 403 -18.42 -15.79 -16.90
C GLU A 403 -16.98 -16.18 -17.21
N GLY A 404 -16.22 -16.67 -16.22
CA GLY A 404 -14.79 -16.97 -16.35
C GLY A 404 -13.88 -15.74 -16.46
N VAL A 405 -14.43 -14.54 -16.19
CA VAL A 405 -13.72 -13.26 -16.36
C VAL A 405 -13.46 -12.61 -14.99
N GLU A 406 -12.24 -12.10 -14.81
CA GLU A 406 -11.87 -11.31 -13.64
C GLU A 406 -12.69 -10.01 -13.55
N THR A 407 -13.01 -9.57 -12.34
CA THR A 407 -13.60 -8.25 -12.08
C THR A 407 -12.56 -7.38 -11.37
N PRO A 408 -11.82 -6.51 -12.09
CA PRO A 408 -10.84 -5.63 -11.48
C PRO A 408 -11.48 -4.74 -10.42
N TYR A 409 -11.06 -4.90 -9.17
CA TYR A 409 -11.60 -4.14 -8.05
C TYR A 409 -10.51 -3.90 -7.00
N LEU A 410 -10.43 -2.68 -6.48
CA LEU A 410 -9.40 -2.32 -5.50
C LEU A 410 -10.03 -2.09 -4.12
N LEU A 411 -9.59 -2.86 -3.13
CA LEU A 411 -9.87 -2.54 -1.72
C LEU A 411 -8.71 -1.72 -1.14
N VAL A 412 -9.02 -0.69 -0.38
CA VAL A 412 -8.01 0.13 0.32
C VAL A 412 -8.33 0.14 1.80
N PHE A 413 -7.43 -0.34 2.65
CA PHE A 413 -7.57 -0.27 4.11
C PHE A 413 -6.51 0.69 4.65
N ASP A 414 -6.96 1.79 5.24
CA ASP A 414 -6.09 2.63 6.07
C ASP A 414 -6.08 2.08 7.51
N GLU A 415 -4.97 2.24 8.22
CA GLU A 415 -4.74 1.60 9.54
C GLU A 415 -4.99 0.09 9.54
N ALA A 416 -4.40 -0.62 8.58
CA ALA A 416 -4.58 -2.06 8.35
C ALA A 416 -4.34 -2.95 9.59
N HIS A 417 -3.55 -2.50 10.57
CA HIS A 417 -3.32 -3.24 11.82
C HIS A 417 -4.58 -3.35 12.69
N GLU A 418 -5.54 -2.43 12.56
CA GLU A 418 -6.83 -2.50 13.25
C GLU A 418 -7.69 -3.65 12.69
N TYR A 419 -7.63 -3.90 11.38
CA TYR A 419 -8.40 -4.94 10.70
C TYR A 419 -7.74 -6.31 10.81
N PHE A 420 -6.43 -6.36 10.64
CA PHE A 420 -5.65 -7.59 10.55
C PHE A 420 -4.60 -7.67 11.66
N PRO A 421 -5.00 -7.63 12.95
CA PRO A 421 -4.05 -7.64 14.05
C PRO A 421 -3.35 -8.99 14.17
N GLN A 422 -2.13 -8.98 14.70
CA GLN A 422 -1.44 -10.18 15.13
C GLN A 422 -2.11 -10.73 16.40
N SER A 423 -2.95 -11.76 16.27
CA SER A 423 -3.55 -12.42 17.44
C SER A 423 -2.57 -13.41 18.10
N ARG A 424 -2.60 -13.45 19.44
CA ARG A 424 -1.87 -14.43 20.26
C ARG A 424 -2.70 -15.68 20.60
N ARG A 425 -4.01 -15.66 20.30
CA ARG A 425 -4.92 -16.78 20.57
C ARG A 425 -5.17 -17.56 19.28
N ASP A 426 -5.00 -18.87 19.33
CA ASP A 426 -5.04 -19.72 18.14
C ASP A 426 -6.40 -19.69 17.41
N GLU A 427 -7.52 -19.70 18.15
CA GLU A 427 -8.87 -19.68 17.53
C GLU A 427 -9.17 -18.37 16.78
N GLU A 428 -8.85 -17.22 17.39
CA GLU A 428 -9.03 -15.89 16.77
C GLU A 428 -8.12 -15.74 15.55
N LYS A 429 -6.90 -16.28 15.64
CA LYS A 429 -5.92 -16.30 14.57
C LYS A 429 -6.42 -17.12 13.37
N GLU A 430 -6.94 -18.32 13.59
CA GLU A 430 -7.44 -19.18 12.50
C GLU A 430 -8.63 -18.56 11.76
N GLY A 431 -9.56 -17.92 12.48
CA GLY A 431 -10.68 -17.18 11.87
C GLY A 431 -10.18 -16.06 10.96
N LEU A 432 -9.30 -15.21 11.47
CA LEU A 432 -8.74 -14.08 10.71
C LEU A 432 -7.90 -14.55 9.51
N GLU A 433 -7.08 -15.58 9.66
CA GLU A 433 -6.27 -16.12 8.55
C GLU A 433 -7.14 -16.73 7.44
N ARG A 434 -8.28 -17.35 7.78
CA ARG A 434 -9.27 -17.80 6.78
C ARG A 434 -9.83 -16.61 5.98
N LEU A 435 -10.14 -15.49 6.64
CA LEU A 435 -10.57 -14.26 5.97
C LEU A 435 -9.49 -13.69 5.06
N ILE A 436 -8.25 -13.59 5.56
CA ILE A 436 -7.10 -13.09 4.79
C ILE A 436 -6.89 -13.96 3.54
N ASN A 437 -6.90 -15.29 3.67
CA ASN A 437 -6.74 -16.18 2.52
C ASN A 437 -7.87 -16.03 1.50
N ARG A 438 -9.11 -15.84 1.95
CA ARG A 438 -10.24 -15.58 1.04
C ARG A 438 -10.08 -14.25 0.30
N ILE A 439 -9.77 -13.17 1.00
CA ILE A 439 -9.71 -11.82 0.41
C ILE A 439 -8.47 -11.65 -0.47
N LEU A 440 -7.30 -12.09 0.01
CA LEU A 440 -6.04 -11.86 -0.71
C LEU A 440 -5.78 -13.00 -1.71
N ARG A 441 -5.73 -14.27 -1.29
CA ARG A 441 -5.39 -15.37 -2.23
C ARG A 441 -6.48 -15.63 -3.26
N LEU A 442 -7.71 -15.86 -2.82
CA LEU A 442 -8.81 -16.10 -3.76
C LEU A 442 -9.17 -14.82 -4.50
N GLY A 443 -9.25 -13.67 -3.80
CA GLY A 443 -9.55 -12.38 -4.43
C GLY A 443 -8.60 -12.02 -5.57
N ARG A 444 -7.28 -12.27 -5.43
CA ARG A 444 -6.31 -12.08 -6.52
C ARG A 444 -6.70 -12.81 -7.80
N VAL A 445 -7.14 -14.07 -7.69
CA VAL A 445 -7.58 -14.89 -8.84
C VAL A 445 -8.85 -14.34 -9.48
N ARG A 446 -9.65 -13.54 -8.77
CA ARG A 446 -10.88 -12.92 -9.27
C ARG A 446 -10.69 -11.47 -9.73
N GLY A 447 -9.47 -10.93 -9.69
CA GLY A 447 -9.18 -9.54 -10.04
C GLY A 447 -9.29 -8.54 -8.88
N MET A 448 -9.51 -9.01 -7.64
CA MET A 448 -9.53 -8.14 -6.46
C MET A 448 -8.11 -7.89 -5.93
N GLY A 449 -7.66 -6.64 -6.01
CA GLY A 449 -6.44 -6.15 -5.39
C GLY A 449 -6.70 -5.51 -4.02
N THR A 450 -5.68 -5.46 -3.17
CA THR A 450 -5.77 -4.76 -1.88
C THR A 450 -4.57 -3.83 -1.68
N VAL A 451 -4.83 -2.64 -1.15
CA VAL A 451 -3.81 -1.74 -0.63
C VAL A 451 -4.02 -1.62 0.87
N LEU A 452 -3.00 -1.96 1.64
CA LEU A 452 -3.03 -2.01 3.10
C LEU A 452 -2.02 -0.98 3.61
N ALA A 453 -2.47 0.07 4.27
CA ALA A 453 -1.58 1.07 4.86
C ALA A 453 -1.55 0.96 6.37
N THR A 454 -0.37 1.03 6.99
CA THR A 454 -0.24 1.01 8.45
C THR A 454 0.98 1.80 8.91
N HIS A 455 0.90 2.33 10.13
CA HIS A 455 2.07 2.85 10.84
C HIS A 455 2.69 1.84 11.82
N ARG A 456 2.03 0.69 12.04
CA ARG A 456 2.45 -0.39 12.94
C ARG A 456 2.47 -1.73 12.22
N PRO A 457 3.48 -2.03 11.39
CA PRO A 457 3.58 -3.33 10.73
C PRO A 457 3.93 -4.45 11.72
N THR A 458 4.46 -4.14 12.90
CA THR A 458 4.75 -5.09 13.98
C THR A 458 3.48 -5.68 14.62
N ASP A 459 2.39 -4.91 14.62
CA ASP A 459 1.06 -5.33 15.10
C ASP A 459 0.22 -6.01 14.00
N LEU A 460 0.72 -6.09 12.76
CA LEU A 460 0.01 -6.63 11.60
C LEU A 460 0.23 -8.14 11.45
N ASN A 461 -0.80 -8.86 11.00
CA ASN A 461 -0.74 -10.30 10.78
C ASN A 461 0.35 -10.69 9.75
N ASP A 462 1.19 -11.67 10.09
CA ASP A 462 2.34 -12.10 9.26
C ASP A 462 1.92 -12.61 7.86
N LEU A 463 0.71 -13.15 7.72
CA LEU A 463 0.18 -13.58 6.44
C LEU A 463 -0.02 -12.40 5.48
N ILE A 464 -0.39 -11.22 5.98
CA ILE A 464 -0.46 -10.00 5.16
C ILE A 464 0.92 -9.62 4.61
N LEU A 465 1.95 -9.67 5.44
CA LEU A 465 3.33 -9.36 5.06
C LEU A 465 3.86 -10.32 4.00
N THR A 466 3.39 -11.57 4.03
CA THR A 466 3.77 -12.63 3.10
C THR A 466 3.00 -12.53 1.77
N LEU A 467 1.71 -12.15 1.83
CA LEU A 467 0.84 -12.10 0.64
C LEU A 467 0.93 -10.78 -0.13
N THR A 468 1.54 -9.75 0.44
CA THR A 468 1.76 -8.46 -0.23
C THR A 468 3.06 -8.46 -1.02
N ASN A 469 2.94 -8.55 -2.35
CA ASN A 469 4.11 -8.65 -3.23
C ASN A 469 4.75 -7.29 -3.52
N THR A 470 4.00 -6.21 -3.36
CA THR A 470 4.54 -4.85 -3.45
C THR A 470 4.56 -4.22 -2.07
N LYS A 471 5.72 -3.69 -1.68
CA LYS A 471 5.91 -2.99 -0.41
C LYS A 471 6.41 -1.58 -0.70
N ILE A 472 5.77 -0.58 -0.09
CA ILE A 472 6.15 0.83 -0.16
C ILE A 472 6.44 1.29 1.25
N ALA A 473 7.70 1.54 1.56
CA ALA A 473 8.12 2.12 2.83
C ALA A 473 8.33 3.63 2.68
N MET A 474 7.67 4.39 3.53
CA MET A 474 7.92 5.80 3.75
C MET A 474 8.72 5.97 5.04
N ARG A 475 8.89 7.20 5.52
CA ARG A 475 9.49 7.45 6.85
C ARG A 475 8.84 6.56 7.91
N ALA A 476 9.61 5.68 8.54
CA ALA A 476 9.18 4.71 9.54
C ALA A 476 10.32 4.42 10.54
N ASP A 477 9.96 3.85 11.69
CA ASP A 477 10.93 3.40 12.69
C ASP A 477 11.68 2.15 12.21
N GLU A 478 12.84 1.87 12.80
CA GLU A 478 13.73 0.79 12.34
C GLU A 478 13.09 -0.60 12.46
N ASP A 479 12.42 -0.87 13.59
CA ASP A 479 11.67 -2.10 13.84
C ASP A 479 10.54 -2.32 12.82
N ALA A 480 9.86 -1.23 12.44
CA ALA A 480 8.82 -1.26 11.42
C ALA A 480 9.37 -1.62 10.04
N LEU A 481 10.57 -1.13 9.70
CA LEU A 481 11.25 -1.43 8.44
C LEU A 481 11.82 -2.85 8.43
N GLU A 482 12.43 -3.31 9.52
CA GLU A 482 12.89 -4.69 9.70
C GLU A 482 11.74 -5.67 9.50
N LYS A 483 10.57 -5.38 10.09
CA LYS A 483 9.38 -6.25 9.97
C LYS A 483 8.93 -6.49 8.53
N ILE A 484 9.20 -5.55 7.61
CA ILE A 484 8.88 -5.69 6.18
C ILE A 484 10.08 -6.07 5.32
N GLY A 485 11.27 -6.22 5.92
CA GLY A 485 12.55 -6.48 5.26
C GLY A 485 13.03 -5.27 4.45
N MET A 486 13.17 -4.11 5.10
CA MET A 486 13.64 -2.84 4.52
C MET A 486 14.52 -2.04 5.50
N GLU A 487 15.13 -2.71 6.48
CA GLU A 487 15.97 -2.13 7.53
C GLU A 487 17.17 -1.33 6.97
N GLU A 488 17.70 -1.71 5.80
CA GLU A 488 18.82 -1.02 5.16
C GLU A 488 18.49 0.42 4.74
N TYR A 489 17.20 0.77 4.63
CA TYR A 489 16.76 2.12 4.30
C TYR A 489 16.41 2.97 5.52
N ALA A 490 16.56 2.46 6.75
CA ALA A 490 16.19 3.18 7.97
C ALA A 490 16.83 4.57 8.05
N ASN A 491 18.15 4.65 7.84
CA ASN A 491 18.90 5.90 7.87
C ASN A 491 18.40 6.94 6.85
N ILE A 492 18.02 6.49 5.65
CA ILE A 492 17.55 7.38 4.57
C ILE A 492 16.12 7.81 4.86
N LEU A 493 15.23 6.87 5.19
CA LEU A 493 13.80 7.12 5.34
C LEU A 493 13.49 7.97 6.59
N GLN A 494 14.18 7.74 7.71
CA GLN A 494 14.00 8.52 8.94
C GLN A 494 14.35 10.00 8.76
N ALA A 495 15.40 10.30 7.99
CA ALA A 495 15.84 11.67 7.69
C ALA A 495 15.06 12.34 6.54
N SER A 496 14.25 11.58 5.80
CA SER A 496 13.62 12.06 4.57
C SER A 496 12.36 12.91 4.81
N PRO A 497 12.07 13.87 3.91
CA PRO A 497 10.86 14.68 3.99
C PRO A 497 9.60 13.86 3.67
N PRO A 498 8.40 14.35 4.04
CA PRO A 498 7.14 13.71 3.69
C PRO A 498 7.00 13.45 2.18
N GLY A 499 6.44 12.29 1.88
CA GLY A 499 6.21 11.81 0.53
C GLY A 499 7.38 11.03 -0.08
N TYR A 500 8.56 11.04 0.55
CA TYR A 500 9.69 10.20 0.16
C TYR A 500 9.42 8.73 0.50
N ALA A 501 9.72 7.83 -0.43
CA ALA A 501 9.43 6.42 -0.27
C ALA A 501 10.41 5.52 -1.04
N VAL A 502 10.57 4.31 -0.54
CA VAL A 502 11.24 3.19 -1.21
C VAL A 502 10.18 2.15 -1.57
N MET A 503 10.20 1.65 -2.80
CA MET A 503 9.29 0.62 -3.28
C MET A 503 10.06 -0.64 -3.67
N ARG A 504 9.59 -1.79 -3.22
CA ARG A 504 9.96 -3.13 -3.69
C ARG A 504 8.76 -3.77 -4.36
N THR A 505 8.91 -4.23 -5.60
CA THR A 505 7.84 -4.92 -6.33
C THR A 505 8.43 -5.86 -7.36
N PHE A 506 7.75 -6.96 -7.62
CA PHE A 506 8.11 -7.96 -8.63
C PHE A 506 8.04 -7.43 -10.08
N SER A 507 7.35 -6.30 -10.29
CA SER A 507 7.18 -5.70 -11.62
C SER A 507 8.40 -4.90 -12.10
N LEU A 508 9.33 -4.55 -11.20
CA LEU A 508 10.55 -3.83 -11.53
C LEU A 508 11.69 -4.79 -11.93
N LYS A 509 12.67 -4.28 -12.68
CA LYS A 509 13.90 -5.02 -13.05
C LYS A 509 15.05 -4.81 -12.08
N VAL A 510 14.80 -4.08 -10.99
CA VAL A 510 15.74 -3.77 -9.92
C VAL A 510 15.14 -4.16 -8.57
N GLN A 511 15.98 -4.30 -7.55
CA GLN A 511 15.53 -4.69 -6.21
C GLN A 511 14.61 -3.64 -5.59
N ASP A 512 14.96 -2.36 -5.71
CA ASP A 512 14.24 -1.26 -5.09
C ASP A 512 14.20 -0.02 -5.98
N LEU A 513 13.24 0.86 -5.69
CA LEU A 513 13.11 2.16 -6.32
C LEU A 513 12.85 3.25 -5.28
N VAL A 514 13.64 4.31 -5.33
CA VAL A 514 13.45 5.49 -4.50
C VAL A 514 12.66 6.54 -5.27
N PHE A 515 11.55 7.00 -4.69
CA PHE A 515 10.66 7.96 -5.34
C PHE A 515 10.04 8.92 -4.34
N ARG A 516 9.47 10.00 -4.87
CA ARG A 516 8.66 10.93 -4.10
C ARG A 516 7.25 10.94 -4.65
N THR A 517 6.29 10.72 -3.77
CA THR A 517 4.87 10.79 -4.09
C THR A 517 4.46 12.17 -4.57
N ASP A 518 3.55 12.21 -5.55
CA ASP A 518 2.91 13.46 -5.95
C ASP A 518 2.09 14.03 -4.78
N LYS A 519 1.81 15.33 -4.79
CA LYS A 519 0.86 15.90 -3.83
C LYS A 519 -0.55 15.74 -4.36
N TYR A 520 -1.46 15.28 -3.50
CA TYR A 520 -2.89 15.35 -3.75
C TYR A 520 -3.38 16.79 -3.50
N GLU A 521 -3.92 17.45 -4.53
CA GLU A 521 -4.39 18.85 -4.49
C GLU A 521 -5.87 18.99 -4.09
#